data_AF-A0A662ANK2-F1
#
_entry.id   AF-A0A662ANK2-F1
#
_cell.length_a   1.000
_cell.length_b   1.000
_cell.length_c   1.000
_cell.angle_alpha   90.00
_cell.angle_beta   90.00
_cell.angle_gamma   90.00
#
_symmetry.space_group_name_H-M   'P 1'
#
loop_
_entity.id
_entity.type
_entity.pdbx_description
1 polymer ?
#
loop_
_entity_poly.entity_id
_entity_poly.type
_entity_poly.pdbx_seq_one_letter_code
_entity_poly.pdbx_strand_id
1 'polypeptide(L)'
;MLQDEEIKAAEEIQDGCINKPMTEDELVNSCMNEVSRGIGGTVSSDNDEDISLPLDYYFGRLPGLSKSKAKDPNASRFVSMDLMDSVEATVAEIMPTFTADMLAFYEPDNEKDEDQARLETELVNYLFMEEYAGYTMLQSAIRDCLLHRNCTAKAYWDERAYVEYETYEDVPEMALQMILQPKAPNQEVEIVEQEVTEEANTEQADMMQAALMADPEAAQMAMQAPGSQQEVQQAMMDSQAKYTIKVKRTTVKGKPKIISVPPEQVIVAGEHASPDLYDVRFVAHEMIETQSSLIEQGFDPEIVKQLGDYTQNIEDLSRSRQSEEYNYQPAHESVRSIRVYECYLKIDYDGDGIAELRKVVISDDKLLSNEEWKQNPMIGGVATAVPHKYKGISLYDRVKDIQDSKTPVIRAIVDGTQLSSNPRIGIVTGEVNIDDMLTSRTGGVVRMDNPNSVVQIPNPEIPQSSYGMLEYMDSLRSE
;
A
#
# COMPACT_ATOMS: atom_id res chain seq x y z
N MET A 1 -57.08 3.64 38.11
CA MET A 1 -57.50 3.64 36.69
C MET A 1 -56.64 4.57 35.84
N LEU A 2 -56.71 5.90 35.96
CA LEU A 2 -55.82 6.79 35.18
C LEU A 2 -54.32 6.66 35.56
N GLN A 3 -54.00 6.47 36.84
CA GLN A 3 -52.62 6.23 37.29
C GLN A 3 -52.11 4.82 36.95
N ASP A 4 -52.99 3.83 36.79
CA ASP A 4 -52.60 2.47 36.42
C ASP A 4 -52.34 2.35 34.90
N GLU A 5 -53.00 3.18 34.08
CA GLU A 5 -52.73 3.29 32.65
C GLU A 5 -51.43 4.05 32.37
N GLU A 6 -51.09 5.07 33.14
CA GLU A 6 -49.79 5.77 33.01
C GLU A 6 -48.61 4.90 33.47
N ILE A 7 -48.79 4.07 34.51
CA ILE A 7 -47.76 3.13 34.95
C ILE A 7 -47.60 1.98 33.94
N LYS A 8 -48.69 1.46 33.37
CA LYS A 8 -48.60 0.49 32.26
C LYS A 8 -48.02 1.07 30.99
N ALA A 9 -48.32 2.33 30.65
CA ALA A 9 -47.69 3.01 29.52
C ALA A 9 -46.20 3.27 29.79
N ALA A 10 -45.79 3.55 31.04
CA ALA A 10 -44.39 3.69 31.41
C ALA A 10 -43.65 2.35 31.43
N GLU A 11 -44.28 1.25 31.86
CA GLU A 11 -43.75 -0.11 31.75
C GLU A 11 -43.66 -0.57 30.29
N GLU A 12 -44.64 -0.28 29.44
CA GLU A 12 -44.60 -0.57 27.99
C GLU A 12 -43.56 0.30 27.24
N ILE A 13 -43.27 1.52 27.70
CA ILE A 13 -42.18 2.35 27.15
C ILE A 13 -40.80 1.85 27.63
N GLN A 14 -40.70 1.29 28.83
CA GLN A 14 -39.46 0.66 29.32
C GLN A 14 -39.18 -0.70 28.66
N ASP A 15 -40.21 -1.50 28.35
CA ASP A 15 -40.06 -2.74 27.57
C ASP A 15 -39.73 -2.48 26.09
N GLY A 16 -40.01 -1.28 25.57
CA GLY A 16 -39.63 -0.85 24.22
C GLY A 16 -38.16 -0.47 24.06
N CYS A 17 -37.40 -0.34 25.16
CA CYS A 17 -35.98 -0.01 25.19
C CYS A 17 -35.12 -1.18 25.72
N ILE A 18 -35.58 -2.42 25.56
CA ILE A 18 -34.67 -3.56 25.63
C ILE A 18 -33.94 -3.56 24.29
N ASN A 19 -32.77 -2.92 24.23
CA ASN A 19 -31.88 -2.99 23.07
C ASN A 19 -31.68 -4.46 22.76
N LYS A 20 -32.30 -4.90 21.67
CA LYS A 20 -32.20 -6.27 21.22
C LYS A 20 -30.74 -6.50 20.82
N PRO A 21 -30.11 -7.62 21.22
CA PRO A 21 -28.76 -7.91 20.76
C PRO A 21 -28.77 -7.89 19.24
N MET A 22 -27.87 -7.07 18.69
CA MET A 22 -27.86 -6.78 17.27
C MET A 22 -27.45 -8.03 16.50
N THR A 23 -28.10 -8.32 15.38
CA THR A 23 -27.75 -9.48 14.55
C THR A 23 -26.56 -9.17 13.64
N GLU A 24 -25.81 -10.20 13.24
CA GLU A 24 -24.65 -10.04 12.33
C GLU A 24 -25.04 -9.35 11.01
N ASP A 25 -26.24 -9.65 10.47
CA ASP A 25 -26.76 -8.99 9.27
C ASP A 25 -27.04 -7.49 9.49
N GLU A 26 -27.54 -7.11 10.66
CA GLU A 26 -27.72 -5.70 11.03
C GLU A 26 -26.37 -4.98 11.16
N LEU A 27 -25.33 -5.67 11.64
CA LEU A 27 -23.96 -5.14 11.78
C LEU A 27 -23.35 -4.85 10.41
N VAL A 28 -23.43 -5.81 9.48
CA VAL A 28 -22.94 -5.62 8.11
C VAL A 28 -23.66 -4.45 7.45
N ASN A 29 -24.99 -4.36 7.59
CA ASN A 29 -25.77 -3.24 7.07
C ASN A 29 -25.38 -1.89 7.72
N SER A 30 -25.13 -1.85 9.03
CA SER A 30 -24.68 -0.63 9.71
C SER A 30 -23.31 -0.19 9.21
N CYS A 31 -22.36 -1.12 9.07
CA CYS A 31 -21.04 -0.82 8.52
C CYS A 31 -21.13 -0.34 7.07
N MET A 32 -21.89 -1.01 6.20
CA MET A 32 -22.09 -0.59 4.80
C MET A 32 -22.70 0.82 4.69
N ASN A 33 -23.65 1.15 5.57
CA ASN A 33 -24.24 2.48 5.62
C ASN A 33 -23.23 3.55 6.06
N GLU A 34 -22.38 3.25 7.04
CA GLU A 34 -21.33 4.17 7.49
C GLU A 34 -20.20 4.29 6.44
N VAL A 35 -19.83 3.21 5.74
CA VAL A 35 -18.92 3.24 4.58
C VAL A 35 -19.46 4.18 3.51
N SER A 36 -20.74 4.04 3.15
CA SER A 36 -21.38 4.85 2.10
C SER A 36 -21.54 6.33 2.46
N ARG A 37 -21.60 6.66 3.77
CA ARG A 37 -21.71 8.03 4.29
C ARG A 37 -20.38 8.63 4.70
N GLY A 38 -19.32 7.81 4.72
CA GLY A 38 -18.00 8.22 5.15
C GLY A 38 -17.36 9.22 4.17
N ILE A 39 -16.42 9.99 4.70
CA ILE A 39 -15.49 10.79 3.91
C ILE A 39 -14.34 9.87 3.50
N GLY A 40 -14.10 9.76 2.20
CA GLY A 40 -13.05 8.91 1.61
C GLY A 40 -13.58 7.61 1.02
N GLY A 41 -12.67 6.71 0.63
CA GLY A 41 -13.00 5.47 -0.05
C GLY A 41 -13.00 5.59 -1.57
N THR A 42 -12.82 4.46 -2.25
CA THR A 42 -12.84 4.42 -3.72
C THR A 42 -14.27 4.48 -4.28
N VAL A 43 -15.27 4.10 -3.46
CA VAL A 43 -16.67 4.00 -3.86
C VAL A 43 -17.50 5.07 -3.14
N SER A 44 -17.38 6.35 -3.54
CA SER A 44 -18.50 7.31 -3.66
C SER A 44 -18.11 8.80 -3.52
N SER A 45 -18.45 9.56 -4.57
CA SER A 45 -19.26 10.81 -4.60
C SER A 45 -18.64 11.91 -5.46
N ASP A 46 -19.46 12.47 -6.36
CA ASP A 46 -19.19 13.50 -7.38
C ASP A 46 -18.52 14.81 -6.88
N ASN A 47 -18.18 14.92 -5.58
CA ASN A 47 -17.68 16.14 -4.93
C ASN A 47 -16.25 16.03 -4.39
N ASP A 48 -15.62 14.85 -4.38
CA ASP A 48 -14.19 14.78 -4.10
C ASP A 48 -13.43 15.15 -5.38
N GLU A 49 -12.66 16.25 -5.33
CA GLU A 49 -11.67 16.54 -6.38
C GLU A 49 -10.89 15.24 -6.61
N ASP A 50 -10.97 14.72 -7.85
CA ASP A 50 -10.27 13.51 -8.31
C ASP A 50 -8.95 13.38 -7.56
N ILE A 51 -8.78 12.34 -6.73
CA ILE A 51 -7.56 12.09 -5.94
C ILE A 51 -6.30 12.11 -6.83
N SER A 52 -6.47 11.80 -8.12
CA SER A 52 -5.44 11.88 -9.15
C SER A 52 -4.97 13.30 -9.51
N LEU A 53 -5.73 14.36 -9.17
CA LEU A 53 -5.40 15.75 -9.50
C LEU A 53 -4.13 16.21 -8.79
N PRO A 54 -3.99 16.16 -7.45
CA PRO A 54 -2.73 16.48 -6.78
C PRO A 54 -1.52 15.75 -7.38
N LEU A 55 -1.67 14.46 -7.68
CA LEU A 55 -0.63 13.65 -8.30
C LEU A 55 -0.29 14.11 -9.71
N ASP A 56 -1.27 14.48 -10.52
CA ASP A 56 -1.05 14.97 -11.87
C ASP A 56 -0.35 16.33 -11.91
N TYR A 57 -0.63 17.22 -10.95
CA TYR A 57 0.13 18.45 -10.80
C TYR A 57 1.56 18.16 -10.32
N TYR A 58 1.72 17.19 -9.42
CA TYR A 58 3.03 16.78 -8.91
C TYR A 58 3.92 16.21 -10.02
N PHE A 59 3.36 15.36 -10.89
CA PHE A 59 4.08 14.82 -12.05
C PHE A 59 4.18 15.80 -13.23
N GLY A 60 3.68 17.04 -13.11
CA GLY A 60 3.71 18.03 -14.19
C GLY A 60 2.85 17.65 -15.41
N ARG A 61 1.83 16.79 -15.22
CA ARG A 61 0.84 16.43 -16.25
C ARG A 61 -0.22 17.52 -16.38
N LEU A 62 -0.54 18.20 -15.29
CA LEU A 62 -1.44 19.35 -15.25
C LEU A 62 -0.68 20.63 -14.85
N PRO A 63 -0.97 21.79 -15.47
CA PRO A 63 -1.91 22.03 -16.58
C PRO A 63 -1.28 21.70 -17.95
N GLY A 64 -1.16 20.43 -18.32
CA GLY A 64 -0.62 19.97 -19.58
C GLY A 64 -1.54 20.27 -20.76
N LEU A 65 -0.96 20.79 -21.84
CA LEU A 65 -1.63 20.91 -23.12
C LEU A 65 -1.46 19.62 -23.91
N SER A 66 -2.54 18.85 -24.04
CA SER A 66 -2.58 17.71 -24.98
C SER A 66 -2.57 18.21 -26.43
N LYS A 67 -2.01 17.42 -27.35
CA LYS A 67 -1.90 17.72 -28.80
C LYS A 67 -3.25 18.12 -29.43
N SER A 68 -4.35 17.58 -28.93
CA SER A 68 -5.71 17.86 -29.43
C SER A 68 -6.28 19.19 -28.93
N LYS A 69 -5.80 19.70 -27.79
CA LYS A 69 -6.27 20.97 -27.18
C LYS A 69 -5.36 22.16 -27.50
N ALA A 70 -4.14 21.91 -27.98
CA ALA A 70 -3.23 22.97 -28.39
C ALA A 70 -3.70 23.62 -29.70
N LYS A 71 -3.90 24.95 -29.67
CA LYS A 71 -4.29 25.73 -30.85
C LYS A 71 -3.24 25.65 -31.97
N ASP A 72 -1.97 25.51 -31.59
CA ASP A 72 -0.83 25.35 -32.49
C ASP A 72 -0.09 24.02 -32.20
N PRO A 73 0.14 23.16 -33.20
CA PRO A 73 0.85 21.88 -33.02
C PRO A 73 2.29 22.01 -32.50
N ASN A 74 2.90 23.18 -32.73
CA ASN A 74 4.27 23.52 -32.34
C ASN A 74 4.34 24.36 -31.05
N ALA A 75 3.21 24.64 -30.39
CA ALA A 75 3.22 25.37 -29.12
C ALA A 75 4.02 24.64 -28.04
N SER A 76 4.66 25.41 -27.16
CA SER A 76 5.37 24.89 -26.01
C SER A 76 4.46 24.08 -25.10
N ARG A 77 4.90 22.87 -24.75
CA ARG A 77 4.23 21.99 -23.78
C ARG A 77 4.85 22.04 -22.39
N PHE A 78 5.66 23.06 -22.14
CA PHE A 78 6.28 23.26 -20.83
C PHE A 78 5.21 23.27 -19.74
N VAL A 79 5.45 22.56 -18.64
CA VAL A 79 4.63 22.62 -17.42
C VAL A 79 5.59 22.97 -16.30
N SER A 80 5.20 23.95 -15.48
CA SER A 80 6.01 24.28 -14.31
C SER A 80 5.89 23.16 -13.27
N MET A 81 7.01 22.80 -12.63
CA MET A 81 7.05 21.74 -11.60
C MET A 81 7.14 22.32 -10.19
N ASP A 82 6.55 23.51 -9.98
CA ASP A 82 6.65 24.22 -8.70
C ASP A 82 6.11 23.39 -7.53
N LEU A 83 5.03 22.64 -7.73
CA LEU A 83 4.50 21.76 -6.70
C LEU A 83 5.49 20.67 -6.29
N MET A 84 6.11 20.00 -7.26
CA MET A 84 7.09 18.93 -6.99
C MET A 84 8.29 19.48 -6.25
N ASP A 85 8.83 20.61 -6.72
CA ASP A 85 9.97 21.26 -6.09
C ASP A 85 9.66 21.68 -4.65
N SER A 86 8.48 22.27 -4.41
CA SER A 86 8.04 22.67 -3.07
C SER A 86 7.84 21.47 -2.15
N VAL A 87 7.17 20.40 -2.60
CA VAL A 87 6.95 19.19 -1.78
C VAL A 87 8.27 18.52 -1.43
N GLU A 88 9.16 18.29 -2.39
CA GLU A 88 10.44 17.62 -2.12
C GLU A 88 11.38 18.50 -1.28
N ALA A 89 11.34 19.83 -1.43
CA ALA A 89 12.08 20.75 -0.56
C ALA A 89 11.59 20.67 0.90
N THR A 90 10.28 20.71 1.13
CA THR A 90 9.70 20.58 2.48
C THR A 90 9.99 19.22 3.09
N VAL A 91 9.91 18.13 2.32
CA VAL A 91 10.30 16.79 2.78
C VAL A 91 11.78 16.77 3.16
N ALA A 92 12.67 17.32 2.33
CA ALA A 92 14.11 17.36 2.63
C ALA A 92 14.46 18.18 3.88
N GLU A 93 13.65 19.18 4.24
CA GLU A 93 13.83 19.96 5.47
C GLU A 93 13.35 19.21 6.72
N ILE A 94 12.24 18.47 6.61
CA ILE A 94 11.60 17.78 7.73
C ILE A 94 12.27 16.43 8.04
N MET A 95 12.62 15.65 7.01
CA MET A 95 13.12 14.29 7.18
C MET A 95 14.37 14.16 8.08
N PRO A 96 15.37 15.06 8.02
CA PRO A 96 16.53 15.00 8.91
C PRO A 96 16.17 15.04 10.40
N THR A 97 15.09 15.71 10.79
CA THR A 97 14.64 15.74 12.19
C THR A 97 14.25 14.35 12.70
N PHE A 98 13.74 13.49 11.82
CA PHE A 98 13.34 12.12 12.14
C PHE A 98 14.48 11.11 12.02
N THR A 99 15.70 11.52 11.69
CA THR A 99 16.89 10.64 11.66
C THR A 99 17.60 10.53 13.02
N ALA A 100 17.12 11.22 14.04
CA ALA A 100 17.66 11.12 15.39
C ALA A 100 17.43 9.71 15.98
N ASP A 101 18.37 9.25 16.81
CA ASP A 101 18.36 7.92 17.43
C ASP A 101 17.17 7.68 18.39
N MET A 102 16.49 8.74 18.85
CA MET A 102 15.37 8.66 19.79
C MET A 102 14.15 9.39 19.24
N LEU A 103 13.22 8.65 18.64
CA LEU A 103 11.94 9.18 18.13
C LEU A 103 10.87 9.20 19.21
N ALA A 104 10.75 8.11 19.97
CA ALA A 104 9.83 7.98 21.09
C ALA A 104 10.64 7.80 22.37
N PHE A 105 10.19 8.43 23.46
CA PHE A 105 10.72 8.23 24.80
C PHE A 105 9.56 7.97 25.75
N TYR A 106 9.74 7.01 26.65
CA TYR A 106 8.82 6.75 27.74
C TYR A 106 9.31 7.47 28.99
N GLU A 107 8.47 8.30 29.59
CA GLU A 107 8.80 8.96 30.86
C GLU A 107 8.46 8.02 32.03
N PRO A 108 9.39 7.76 32.96
CA PRO A 108 9.12 6.93 34.12
C PRO A 108 8.31 7.69 35.17
N ASP A 109 7.24 7.08 35.67
CA ASP A 109 6.44 7.66 36.77
C ASP A 109 7.09 7.46 38.16
N ASN A 110 7.88 6.39 38.34
CA ASN A 110 8.58 6.07 39.60
C ASN A 110 10.06 5.72 39.37
N GLU A 111 10.89 5.88 40.42
CA GLU A 111 12.33 5.55 40.43
C GLU A 111 12.62 4.05 40.15
N LYS A 112 11.63 3.16 40.31
CA LYS A 112 11.74 1.73 39.96
C LYS A 112 11.47 1.43 38.49
N ASP A 113 10.85 2.37 37.79
CA ASP A 113 10.39 2.20 36.41
C ASP A 113 11.39 2.83 35.42
N GLU A 114 12.45 3.50 35.89
CA GLU A 114 13.49 4.11 35.05
C GLU A 114 14.18 3.10 34.12
N ASP A 115 14.57 1.94 34.67
CA ASP A 115 15.23 0.90 33.89
C ASP A 115 14.27 0.27 32.85
N GLN A 116 12.99 0.12 33.20
CA GLN A 116 11.98 -0.42 32.30
C GLN A 116 11.66 0.58 31.17
N ALA A 117 11.44 1.85 31.51
CA ALA A 117 11.19 2.92 30.55
C ALA A 117 12.34 3.07 29.55
N ARG A 118 13.60 2.91 30.00
CA ARG A 118 14.76 2.89 29.11
C ARG A 118 14.72 1.71 28.14
N LEU A 119 14.44 0.49 28.64
CA LEU A 119 14.35 -0.71 27.81
C LEU A 119 13.22 -0.62 26.79
N GLU A 120 12.04 -0.13 27.19
CA GLU A 120 10.90 0.07 26.29
C GLU A 120 11.20 1.12 25.22
N THR A 121 11.86 2.21 25.61
CA THR A 121 12.31 3.25 24.68
C THR A 121 13.29 2.70 23.64
N GLU A 122 14.28 1.92 24.06
CA GLU A 122 15.26 1.31 23.15
C GLU A 122 14.61 0.28 22.22
N LEU A 123 13.71 -0.57 22.76
CA LEU A 123 13.00 -1.57 21.98
C LEU A 123 12.10 -0.95 20.91
N VAL A 124 11.33 0.08 21.25
CA VAL A 124 10.42 0.72 20.29
C VAL A 124 11.19 1.44 19.18
N ASN A 125 12.28 2.14 19.52
CA ASN A 125 13.13 2.79 18.51
C ASN A 125 13.81 1.74 17.60
N TYR A 126 14.28 0.63 18.16
CA TYR A 126 14.83 -0.50 17.39
C TYR A 126 13.82 -1.09 16.40
N LEU A 127 12.63 -1.44 16.89
CA LEU A 127 11.55 -2.00 16.07
C LEU A 127 11.14 -1.03 14.96
N PHE A 128 10.97 0.25 15.30
CA PHE A 128 10.53 1.27 14.34
C PHE A 128 11.57 1.53 13.25
N MET A 129 12.84 1.73 13.61
CA MET A 129 13.88 2.09 12.66
C MET A 129 14.41 0.90 11.86
N GLU A 130 14.76 -0.20 12.53
CA GLU A 130 15.41 -1.33 11.88
C GLU A 130 14.41 -2.29 11.22
N GLU A 131 13.35 -2.68 11.92
CA GLU A 131 12.46 -3.75 11.45
C GLU A 131 11.40 -3.23 10.47
N TYR A 132 10.83 -2.05 10.73
CA TYR A 132 9.74 -1.51 9.90
C TYR A 132 10.18 -0.48 8.86
N ALA A 133 11.49 -0.20 8.77
CA ALA A 133 12.02 0.87 7.92
C ALA A 133 11.24 2.19 8.12
N GLY A 134 11.03 2.58 9.38
CA GLY A 134 10.16 3.68 9.78
C GLY A 134 10.45 5.00 9.08
N TYR A 135 11.71 5.23 8.67
CA TYR A 135 12.07 6.38 7.83
C TYR A 135 11.31 6.42 6.51
N THR A 136 11.20 5.30 5.79
CA THR A 136 10.48 5.21 4.51
C THR A 136 8.98 5.36 4.72
N MET A 137 8.46 4.81 5.83
CA MET A 137 7.05 4.92 6.20
C MET A 137 6.68 6.39 6.51
N LEU A 138 7.49 7.10 7.32
CA LEU A 138 7.32 8.52 7.59
C LEU A 138 7.44 9.36 6.32
N GLN A 139 8.41 9.07 5.45
CA GLN A 139 8.58 9.77 4.18
C GLN A 139 7.33 9.65 3.30
N SER A 140 6.73 8.45 3.25
CA SER A 140 5.51 8.19 2.49
C SER A 140 4.31 8.93 3.10
N ALA A 141 4.14 8.85 4.42
CA ALA A 141 3.07 9.53 5.13
C ALA A 141 3.17 11.06 5.02
N ILE A 142 4.37 11.64 5.12
CA ILE A 142 4.58 13.09 4.98
C ILE A 142 4.26 13.54 3.54
N ARG A 143 4.67 12.78 2.52
CA ARG A 143 4.30 13.09 1.13
C ARG A 143 2.80 13.04 0.90
N ASP A 144 2.13 12.04 1.43
CA ASP A 144 0.66 11.94 1.35
C ASP A 144 0.00 13.12 2.06
N CYS A 145 0.53 13.54 3.21
CA CYS A 145 0.05 14.70 3.96
C CYS A 145 0.16 16.02 3.15
N LEU A 146 1.28 16.21 2.45
CA LEU A 146 1.56 17.40 1.64
C LEU A 146 0.77 17.45 0.32
N LEU A 147 0.38 16.29 -0.23
CA LEU A 147 -0.37 16.18 -1.49
C LEU A 147 -1.88 16.06 -1.27
N HIS A 148 -2.32 15.11 -0.45
CA HIS A 148 -3.71 14.68 -0.31
C HIS A 148 -4.40 15.24 0.96
N ARG A 149 -3.82 16.26 1.59
CA ARG A 149 -4.31 16.99 2.80
C ARG A 149 -4.21 16.21 4.10
N ASN A 150 -4.34 14.88 4.04
CA ASN A 150 -4.31 13.98 5.20
C ASN A 150 -3.34 12.82 4.93
N CYS A 151 -2.80 12.26 6.01
CA CYS A 151 -2.09 10.99 6.00
C CYS A 151 -2.65 10.05 7.08
N THR A 152 -2.49 8.76 6.88
CA THR A 152 -2.90 7.76 7.85
C THR A 152 -1.87 6.66 7.95
N ALA A 153 -1.52 6.27 9.17
CA ALA A 153 -0.70 5.11 9.45
C ALA A 153 -1.52 4.11 10.25
N LYS A 154 -1.31 2.81 10.01
CA LYS A 154 -2.01 1.74 10.73
C LYS A 154 -0.98 0.88 11.45
N ALA A 155 -1.14 0.77 12.77
CA ALA A 155 -0.34 -0.10 13.62
C ALA A 155 -1.18 -1.32 14.03
N TYR A 156 -0.86 -2.49 13.50
CA TYR A 156 -1.61 -3.72 13.77
C TYR A 156 -0.68 -4.90 14.03
N TRP A 157 -1.23 -5.96 14.62
CA TRP A 157 -0.53 -7.22 14.82
C TRP A 157 -0.80 -8.12 13.61
N ASP A 158 0.25 -8.43 12.85
CA ASP A 158 0.19 -9.25 11.62
C ASP A 158 0.55 -10.70 12.00
N GLU A 159 -0.45 -11.57 12.06
CA GLU A 159 -0.28 -13.02 12.21
C GLU A 159 -0.45 -13.68 10.85
N ARG A 160 0.64 -14.20 10.29
CA ARG A 160 0.59 -14.90 9.00
C ARG A 160 1.18 -16.30 9.11
N ALA A 161 0.50 -17.23 8.45
CA ALA A 161 0.99 -18.58 8.23
C ALA A 161 1.99 -18.61 7.07
N TYR A 162 3.27 -18.85 7.37
CA TYR A 162 4.32 -19.02 6.35
C TYR A 162 4.47 -20.49 6.00
N VAL A 163 4.33 -20.82 4.72
CA VAL A 163 4.52 -22.18 4.20
C VAL A 163 5.89 -22.29 3.55
N GLU A 164 6.78 -23.08 4.14
CA GLU A 164 8.08 -23.44 3.58
C GLU A 164 8.06 -24.87 3.08
N TYR A 165 8.56 -25.09 1.86
CA TYR A 165 8.76 -26.42 1.29
C TYR A 165 10.23 -26.81 1.43
N GLU A 166 10.53 -27.83 2.23
CA GLU A 166 11.85 -28.45 2.29
C GLU A 166 11.79 -29.80 1.60
N THR A 167 12.57 -29.96 0.52
CA THR A 167 12.80 -31.27 -0.11
C THR A 167 14.03 -31.88 0.50
N TYR A 168 13.89 -33.07 1.07
CA TYR A 168 15.01 -33.88 1.52
C TYR A 168 15.15 -35.09 0.60
N GLU A 169 16.31 -35.21 -0.03
CA GLU A 169 16.69 -36.35 -0.87
C GLU A 169 17.49 -37.35 -0.03
N ASP A 170 17.32 -38.65 -0.30
CA ASP A 170 18.07 -39.75 0.29
C ASP A 170 18.04 -39.83 1.83
N VAL A 171 16.87 -39.63 2.45
CA VAL A 171 16.73 -39.67 3.91
C VAL A 171 16.62 -41.12 4.41
N PRO A 172 17.50 -41.59 5.33
CA PRO A 172 17.36 -42.89 5.98
C PRO A 172 16.15 -42.89 6.94
N GLU A 173 15.46 -44.03 7.07
CA GLU A 173 14.22 -44.20 7.84
C GLU A 173 14.30 -43.65 9.29
N MET A 174 15.48 -43.73 9.92
CA MET A 174 15.71 -43.21 11.27
C MET A 174 15.75 -41.67 11.36
N ALA A 175 16.12 -40.97 10.28
CA ALA A 175 16.18 -39.51 10.23
C ALA A 175 14.79 -38.88 9.94
N LEU A 176 13.84 -39.68 9.45
CA LEU A 176 12.47 -39.25 9.15
C LEU A 176 11.74 -38.74 10.41
N GLN A 177 11.95 -39.41 11.55
CA GLN A 177 11.41 -38.96 12.85
C GLN A 177 12.06 -37.67 13.36
N MET A 178 13.30 -37.35 12.98
CA MET A 178 13.94 -36.09 13.35
C MET A 178 13.49 -34.93 12.46
N ILE A 179 13.24 -35.17 11.18
CA ILE A 179 12.72 -34.17 10.25
C ILE A 179 11.27 -33.79 10.60
N LEU A 180 10.47 -34.72 11.10
CA LEU A 180 9.11 -34.46 11.58
C LEU A 180 9.06 -33.58 12.85
N GLN A 181 10.18 -33.33 13.53
CA GLN A 181 10.17 -32.45 14.69
C GLN A 181 10.02 -30.97 14.27
N PRO A 182 9.21 -30.18 15.00
CA PRO A 182 9.09 -28.75 14.78
C PRO A 182 10.41 -28.06 15.19
N LYS A 183 10.98 -27.26 14.28
CA LYS A 183 12.20 -26.46 14.52
C LYS A 183 11.89 -25.14 15.26
N ALA A 184 10.63 -24.70 15.27
CA ALA A 184 10.16 -23.46 15.90
C ALA A 184 8.85 -23.68 16.70
N PRO A 185 8.52 -22.82 17.69
CA PRO A 185 7.19 -22.82 18.32
C PRO A 185 6.10 -22.54 17.28
N ASN A 186 4.96 -23.23 17.35
CA ASN A 186 3.81 -23.14 16.43
C ASN A 186 4.07 -23.54 14.97
N GLN A 187 4.89 -24.58 14.76
CA GLN A 187 5.16 -25.14 13.44
C GLN A 187 4.40 -26.45 13.23
N GLU A 188 3.50 -26.48 12.25
CA GLU A 188 2.85 -27.70 11.77
C GLU A 188 3.64 -28.26 10.59
N VAL A 189 3.90 -29.57 10.62
CA VAL A 189 4.73 -30.26 9.64
C VAL A 189 3.87 -31.31 8.94
N GLU A 190 3.57 -31.07 7.67
CA GLU A 190 2.82 -32.00 6.81
C GLU A 190 3.76 -32.61 5.76
N ILE A 191 3.67 -33.93 5.54
CA ILE A 191 4.37 -34.59 4.44
C ILE A 191 3.47 -34.48 3.21
N VAL A 192 3.94 -33.80 2.15
CA VAL A 192 3.16 -33.55 0.93
C VAL A 192 3.36 -34.67 -0.08
N GLU A 193 4.60 -35.11 -0.25
CA GLU A 193 4.96 -36.20 -1.17
C GLU A 193 6.07 -37.05 -0.54
N GLN A 194 5.90 -38.37 -0.62
CA GLN A 194 6.90 -39.36 -0.23
C GLN A 194 7.14 -40.26 -1.45
N GLU A 195 8.32 -40.17 -2.04
CA GLU A 195 8.79 -41.10 -3.07
C GLU A 195 9.88 -41.99 -2.47
N VAL A 196 9.75 -43.30 -2.66
CA VAL A 196 10.77 -44.28 -2.24
C VAL A 196 11.80 -44.37 -3.37
N THR A 197 13.01 -43.89 -3.14
CA THR A 197 14.05 -43.83 -4.18
C THR A 197 14.78 -45.18 -4.34
N GLU A 198 14.91 -45.94 -3.26
CA GLU A 198 15.50 -47.29 -3.27
C GLU A 198 14.62 -48.23 -2.43
N GLU A 199 13.95 -49.20 -3.08
CA GLU A 199 13.39 -50.35 -2.37
C GLU A 199 14.53 -51.04 -1.65
N ALA A 200 14.41 -51.23 -0.33
CA ALA A 200 15.37 -52.01 0.44
C ALA A 200 15.59 -53.35 -0.28
N ASN A 201 16.84 -53.67 -0.64
CA ASN A 201 17.23 -54.97 -1.18
C ASN A 201 17.01 -56.04 -0.10
N THR A 202 15.76 -56.46 0.08
CA THR A 202 15.34 -57.55 0.99
C THR A 202 16.10 -58.83 0.68
N GLU A 203 16.48 -59.06 -0.58
CA GLU A 203 17.24 -60.24 -0.99
C GLU A 203 18.68 -60.28 -0.45
N GLN A 204 19.35 -59.13 -0.32
CA GLN A 204 20.71 -59.09 0.24
C GLN A 204 20.71 -59.09 1.77
N ALA A 205 19.70 -58.49 2.39
CA ALA A 205 19.49 -58.57 3.84
C ALA A 205 19.14 -60.01 4.28
N ASP A 206 18.24 -60.69 3.56
CA ASP A 206 17.92 -62.10 3.82
C ASP A 206 19.07 -63.04 3.48
N MET A 207 19.86 -62.79 2.42
CA MET A 207 21.06 -63.58 2.13
C MET A 207 22.16 -63.40 3.17
N MET A 208 22.36 -62.19 3.69
CA MET A 208 23.35 -61.91 4.73
C MET A 208 22.92 -62.49 6.09
N GLN A 209 21.63 -62.39 6.41
CA GLN A 209 21.04 -62.98 7.62
C GLN A 209 21.01 -64.52 7.56
N ALA A 210 20.78 -65.10 6.38
CA ALA A 210 20.92 -66.53 6.14
C ALA A 210 22.39 -67.00 6.19
N ALA A 211 23.35 -66.20 5.71
CA ALA A 211 24.78 -66.51 5.80
C ALA A 211 25.30 -66.48 7.25
N LEU A 212 24.79 -65.56 8.07
CA LEU A 212 25.08 -65.50 9.52
C LEU A 212 24.44 -66.66 10.30
N MET A 213 23.34 -67.24 9.80
CA MET A 213 22.72 -68.45 10.37
C MET A 213 23.34 -69.76 9.87
N ALA A 214 24.07 -69.75 8.75
CA ALA A 214 24.63 -70.95 8.15
C ALA A 214 25.92 -71.45 8.84
N ASP A 215 26.65 -70.58 9.56
CA ASP A 215 27.90 -70.98 10.23
C ASP A 215 28.13 -70.25 11.58
N PRO A 216 27.60 -70.76 12.71
CA PRO A 216 27.73 -70.13 14.02
C PRO A 216 29.16 -70.07 14.57
N GLU A 217 30.13 -70.79 13.97
CA GLU A 217 31.54 -70.75 14.38
C GLU A 217 32.31 -69.55 13.80
N ALA A 218 31.89 -69.02 12.64
CA ALA A 218 32.50 -67.84 12.02
C ALA A 218 32.03 -66.52 12.68
N ALA A 219 30.80 -66.50 13.21
CA ALA A 219 30.20 -65.34 13.87
C ALA A 219 30.89 -64.97 15.20
N GLN A 220 31.39 -65.95 15.95
CA GLN A 220 32.11 -65.70 17.21
C GLN A 220 33.54 -65.17 16.99
N MET A 221 34.21 -65.54 15.89
CA MET A 221 35.52 -65.00 15.55
C MET A 221 35.46 -63.59 14.94
N ALA A 222 34.37 -63.21 14.28
CA ALA A 222 34.18 -61.88 13.72
C ALA A 222 33.80 -60.80 14.77
N MET A 223 33.18 -61.20 15.90
CA MET A 223 32.82 -60.30 17.01
C MET A 223 34.01 -59.84 17.89
N GLN A 224 35.22 -60.38 17.68
CA GLN A 224 36.40 -60.02 18.46
C GLN A 224 37.40 -59.10 17.72
N ALA A 225 37.09 -58.67 16.49
CA ALA A 225 37.92 -57.72 15.76
C ALA A 225 37.48 -56.26 16.06
N PRO A 226 38.33 -55.43 16.70
CA PRO A 226 38.00 -54.03 16.94
C PRO A 226 38.16 -53.25 15.62
N GLY A 227 37.04 -53.12 14.89
CA GLY A 227 36.95 -52.41 13.61
C GLY A 227 35.72 -52.81 12.80
N SER A 228 35.31 -54.08 12.89
CA SER A 228 34.15 -54.61 12.15
C SER A 228 32.81 -54.13 12.70
N GLN A 229 32.73 -53.70 13.96
CA GLN A 229 31.48 -53.17 14.53
C GLN A 229 31.03 -51.87 13.87
N GLN A 230 31.96 -50.98 13.49
CA GLN A 230 31.62 -49.75 12.76
C GLN A 230 31.25 -50.04 11.31
N GLU A 231 31.96 -50.93 10.63
CA GLU A 231 31.66 -51.30 9.23
C GLU A 231 30.32 -52.04 9.11
N VAL A 232 29.97 -52.92 10.07
CA VAL A 232 28.67 -53.60 10.11
C VAL A 232 27.54 -52.63 10.45
N GLN A 233 27.78 -51.64 11.32
CA GLN A 233 26.80 -50.62 11.66
C GLN A 233 26.59 -49.61 10.52
N GLN A 234 27.62 -49.35 9.73
CA GLN A 234 27.58 -48.49 8.54
C GLN A 234 26.92 -49.19 7.34
N ALA A 235 27.16 -50.49 7.16
CA ALA A 235 26.45 -51.32 6.19
C ALA A 235 24.96 -51.53 6.54
N MET A 236 24.60 -51.53 7.83
CA MET A 236 23.19 -51.53 8.26
C MET A 236 22.48 -50.19 8.02
N MET A 237 23.19 -49.06 7.99
CA MET A 237 22.63 -47.77 7.59
C MET A 237 22.46 -47.64 6.07
N ASP A 238 23.40 -48.18 5.28
CA ASP A 238 23.30 -48.20 3.80
C ASP A 238 22.20 -49.15 3.27
N SER A 239 21.75 -50.10 4.09
CA SER A 239 20.68 -51.06 3.78
C SER A 239 19.26 -50.53 4.07
N GLN A 240 19.15 -49.36 4.70
CA GLN A 240 17.84 -48.75 4.98
C GLN A 240 17.24 -48.13 3.72
N ALA A 241 15.93 -48.27 3.55
CA ALA A 241 15.20 -47.63 2.46
C ALA A 241 15.42 -46.11 2.51
N LYS A 242 15.85 -45.53 1.39
CA LYS A 242 16.04 -44.09 1.23
C LYS A 242 14.73 -43.47 0.73
N TYR A 243 14.26 -42.45 1.43
CA TYR A 243 13.05 -41.73 1.07
C TYR A 243 13.42 -40.34 0.56
N THR A 244 12.82 -39.96 -0.56
CA THR A 244 12.72 -38.55 -0.97
C THR A 244 11.41 -38.02 -0.41
N ILE A 245 11.50 -37.02 0.47
CA ILE A 245 10.34 -36.46 1.17
C ILE A 245 10.28 -34.98 0.89
N LYS A 246 9.13 -34.52 0.40
CA LYS A 246 8.78 -33.10 0.41
C LYS A 246 7.95 -32.81 1.64
N VAL A 247 8.53 -32.01 2.54
CA VAL A 247 7.90 -31.60 3.78
C VAL A 247 7.41 -30.17 3.61
N LYS A 248 6.13 -29.95 3.86
CA LYS A 248 5.52 -28.62 3.99
C LYS A 248 5.51 -28.26 5.46
N ARG A 249 6.19 -27.16 5.79
CA ARG A 249 6.21 -26.61 7.15
C ARG A 249 5.40 -25.33 7.16
N THR A 250 4.31 -25.33 7.89
CA THR A 250 3.51 -24.13 8.12
C THR A 250 3.91 -23.54 9.47
N THR A 251 4.43 -22.32 9.49
CA THR A 251 4.83 -21.62 10.72
C THR A 251 4.02 -20.34 10.86
N VAL A 252 3.25 -20.20 11.94
CA VAL A 252 2.53 -18.95 12.24
C VAL A 252 3.47 -18.03 12.99
N LYS A 253 3.80 -16.88 12.39
CA LYS A 253 4.62 -15.83 13.03
C LYS A 253 3.77 -14.58 13.19
N GLY A 254 3.62 -14.13 14.44
CA GLY A 254 2.99 -12.86 14.79
C GLY A 254 4.03 -11.80 15.03
N LYS A 255 3.89 -10.64 14.37
CA LYS A 255 4.74 -9.46 14.60
C LYS A 255 3.90 -8.20 14.61
N PRO A 256 4.25 -7.17 15.42
CA PRO A 256 3.67 -5.85 15.22
C PRO A 256 4.07 -5.36 13.81
N LYS A 257 3.24 -4.52 13.19
CA LYS A 257 3.55 -3.92 11.90
C LYS A 257 2.91 -2.56 11.81
N ILE A 258 3.69 -1.59 11.34
CA ILE A 258 3.25 -0.23 11.08
C ILE A 258 3.35 0.01 9.58
N ILE A 259 2.22 0.35 8.95
CA ILE A 259 2.18 0.67 7.52
C ILE A 259 1.61 2.07 7.32
N SER A 260 2.17 2.79 6.33
CA SER A 260 1.51 3.98 5.80
C SER A 260 0.36 3.51 4.92
N VAL A 261 -0.86 3.91 5.27
CA VAL A 261 -2.05 3.60 4.49
C VAL A 261 -2.33 4.79 3.57
N PRO A 262 -2.52 4.57 2.25
CA PRO A 262 -2.92 5.63 1.36
C PRO A 262 -4.24 6.27 1.82
N PRO A 263 -4.35 7.60 1.91
CA PRO A 263 -5.54 8.27 2.43
C PRO A 263 -6.83 7.94 1.67
N GLU A 264 -6.75 7.54 0.40
CA GLU A 264 -7.90 7.10 -0.40
C GLU A 264 -8.50 5.76 0.04
N GLN A 265 -7.71 4.92 0.72
CA GLN A 265 -8.15 3.64 1.26
C GLN A 265 -8.75 3.79 2.66
N VAL A 266 -8.74 4.99 3.23
CA VAL A 266 -9.27 5.26 4.57
C VAL A 266 -10.60 5.97 4.45
N ILE A 267 -11.60 5.41 5.12
CA ILE A 267 -12.94 5.97 5.18
C ILE A 267 -13.19 6.39 6.62
N VAL A 268 -13.59 7.63 6.84
CA VAL A 268 -13.84 8.19 8.18
C VAL A 268 -15.29 8.67 8.25
N ALA A 269 -15.92 8.56 9.41
CA ALA A 269 -17.25 9.15 9.63
C ALA A 269 -17.30 10.63 9.21
N GLY A 270 -18.31 11.02 8.44
CA GLY A 270 -18.41 12.38 7.88
C GLY A 270 -18.57 13.50 8.90
N GLU A 271 -18.99 13.18 10.12
CA GLU A 271 -19.16 14.12 11.23
C GLU A 271 -17.87 14.35 12.02
N HIS A 272 -16.78 13.64 11.69
CA HIS A 272 -15.53 13.73 12.44
C HIS A 272 -14.84 15.08 12.22
N ALA A 273 -14.65 15.81 13.32
CA ALA A 273 -14.19 17.20 13.32
C ALA A 273 -12.72 17.36 13.72
N SER A 274 -12.02 16.26 14.04
CA SER A 274 -10.63 16.25 14.47
C SER A 274 -9.74 15.51 13.45
N PRO A 275 -8.48 15.91 13.25
CA PRO A 275 -7.51 15.10 12.50
C PRO A 275 -7.09 13.83 13.24
N ASP A 276 -7.27 13.78 14.57
CA ASP A 276 -6.92 12.61 15.37
C ASP A 276 -7.97 11.51 15.24
N LEU A 277 -7.54 10.26 15.01
CA LEU A 277 -8.41 9.11 14.77
C LEU A 277 -8.69 8.26 16.03
N TYR A 278 -8.18 8.66 17.21
CA TYR A 278 -8.32 7.89 18.44
C TYR A 278 -9.77 7.75 18.93
N ASP A 279 -10.56 8.83 18.90
CA ASP A 279 -11.94 8.87 19.42
C ASP A 279 -13.01 8.84 18.31
N VAL A 280 -12.68 8.23 17.19
CA VAL A 280 -13.57 8.21 16.04
C VAL A 280 -14.73 7.23 16.23
N ARG A 281 -15.92 7.60 15.72
CA ARG A 281 -17.12 6.74 15.75
C ARG A 281 -17.00 5.58 14.76
N PHE A 282 -16.47 5.87 13.57
CA PHE A 282 -16.29 4.90 12.50
C PHE A 282 -15.06 5.25 11.66
N VAL A 283 -14.19 4.25 11.48
CA VAL A 283 -13.07 4.28 10.53
C VAL A 283 -13.02 2.95 9.80
N ALA A 284 -12.86 2.96 8.48
CA ALA A 284 -12.61 1.75 7.72
C ALA A 284 -11.33 1.83 6.90
N HIS A 285 -10.65 0.70 6.78
CA HIS A 285 -9.58 0.47 5.82
C HIS A 285 -10.13 -0.36 4.66
N GLU A 286 -10.19 0.23 3.47
CA GLU A 286 -10.42 -0.50 2.23
C GLU A 286 -9.08 -1.08 1.72
N MET A 287 -9.00 -2.40 1.62
CA MET A 287 -7.83 -3.10 1.08
C MET A 287 -8.22 -3.98 -0.09
N ILE A 288 -7.33 -4.05 -1.07
CA ILE A 288 -7.40 -5.03 -2.16
C ILE A 288 -6.38 -6.10 -1.81
N GLU A 289 -6.86 -7.25 -1.35
CA GLU A 289 -6.00 -8.39 -1.02
C GLU A 289 -6.25 -9.57 -1.95
N THR A 290 -5.27 -10.46 -2.06
CA THR A 290 -5.45 -11.70 -2.80
C THR A 290 -6.14 -12.75 -1.94
N GLN A 291 -6.86 -13.67 -2.58
CA GLN A 291 -7.45 -14.83 -1.89
C GLN A 291 -6.43 -15.58 -1.02
N SER A 292 -5.20 -15.80 -1.51
CA SER A 292 -4.14 -16.44 -0.73
C SER A 292 -3.78 -15.67 0.54
N SER A 293 -3.65 -14.33 0.46
CA SER A 293 -3.28 -13.49 1.62
C SER A 293 -4.35 -13.52 2.71
N LEU A 294 -5.64 -13.61 2.34
CA LEU A 294 -6.73 -13.75 3.31
C LEU A 294 -6.70 -15.12 4.01
N ILE A 295 -6.42 -16.19 3.26
CA ILE A 295 -6.29 -17.52 3.85
C ILE A 295 -5.06 -17.59 4.79
N GLU A 296 -3.95 -16.94 4.41
CA GLU A 296 -2.74 -16.85 5.24
C GLU A 296 -2.95 -16.10 6.57
N GLN A 297 -3.89 -15.15 6.60
CA GLN A 297 -4.30 -14.43 7.81
C GLN A 297 -5.24 -15.25 8.71
N GLY A 298 -5.64 -16.45 8.28
CA GLY A 298 -6.48 -17.36 9.05
C GLY A 298 -7.98 -17.20 8.83
N PHE A 299 -8.42 -16.48 7.79
CA PHE A 299 -9.84 -16.43 7.42
C PHE A 299 -10.30 -17.77 6.82
N ASP A 300 -11.57 -18.12 7.06
CA ASP A 300 -12.14 -19.40 6.60
C ASP A 300 -12.10 -19.51 5.06
N PRO A 301 -11.40 -20.52 4.50
CA PRO A 301 -11.23 -20.67 3.05
C PRO A 301 -12.55 -20.88 2.31
N GLU A 302 -13.61 -21.39 2.96
CA GLU A 302 -14.92 -21.55 2.32
C GLU A 302 -15.62 -20.21 2.10
N ILE A 303 -15.54 -19.31 3.08
CA ILE A 303 -16.13 -17.97 2.99
C ILE A 303 -15.38 -17.16 1.92
N VAL A 304 -14.04 -17.20 1.93
CA VAL A 304 -13.20 -16.44 0.99
C VAL A 304 -13.42 -16.87 -0.45
N LYS A 305 -13.66 -18.16 -0.73
CA LYS A 305 -13.95 -18.65 -2.09
C LYS A 305 -15.27 -18.14 -2.66
N GLN A 306 -16.25 -17.86 -1.81
CA GLN A 306 -17.57 -17.39 -2.24
C GLN A 306 -17.65 -15.87 -2.41
N LEU A 307 -16.56 -15.13 -2.24
CA LEU A 307 -16.54 -13.66 -2.38
C LEU A 307 -16.57 -13.23 -3.84
N GLY A 308 -17.03 -11.99 -4.07
CA GLY A 308 -17.06 -11.34 -5.38
C GLY A 308 -15.66 -11.05 -5.92
N ASP A 309 -15.55 -10.89 -7.25
CA ASP A 309 -14.26 -10.60 -7.88
C ASP A 309 -14.13 -9.09 -7.94
N TYR A 310 -13.07 -8.55 -7.37
CA TYR A 310 -12.81 -7.15 -7.54
C TYR A 310 -12.21 -6.92 -8.93
N THR A 311 -13.07 -6.53 -9.87
CA THR A 311 -12.61 -6.12 -11.20
C THR A 311 -12.15 -4.67 -11.10
N GLN A 312 -10.84 -4.45 -11.22
CA GLN A 312 -10.28 -3.11 -11.27
C GLN A 312 -10.86 -2.35 -12.47
N ASN A 313 -11.67 -1.31 -12.23
CA ASN A 313 -11.97 -0.36 -13.28
C ASN A 313 -10.82 0.65 -13.39
N ILE A 314 -10.57 1.13 -14.60
CA ILE A 314 -9.51 2.12 -14.92
C ILE A 314 -9.68 3.41 -14.08
N GLU A 315 -10.89 3.69 -13.59
CA GLU A 315 -11.21 4.84 -12.73
C GLU A 315 -10.83 4.62 -11.25
N ASP A 316 -10.76 3.37 -10.76
CA ASP A 316 -10.40 3.06 -9.37
C ASP A 316 -8.88 3.18 -9.10
N LEU A 317 -8.08 3.31 -10.16
CA LEU A 317 -6.63 3.52 -10.10
C LEU A 317 -6.30 5.02 -9.97
N SER A 318 -6.79 5.65 -8.90
CA SER A 318 -6.60 7.08 -8.62
C SER A 318 -5.13 7.52 -8.61
N ARG A 319 -4.18 6.61 -8.35
CA ARG A 319 -2.73 6.87 -8.44
C ARG A 319 -2.05 6.47 -9.76
N SER A 320 -2.68 5.63 -10.57
CA SER A 320 -2.08 5.11 -11.80
C SER A 320 -2.89 5.53 -13.03
N ARG A 321 -2.59 6.76 -13.48
CA ARG A 321 -3.06 7.29 -14.78
C ARG A 321 -2.17 6.85 -15.95
N GLN A 322 -1.22 5.93 -15.76
CA GLN A 322 -0.42 5.44 -16.88
C GLN A 322 -1.20 4.35 -17.62
N SER A 323 -1.72 4.71 -18.80
CA SER A 323 -2.47 3.84 -19.72
C SER A 323 -1.76 2.53 -20.13
N GLU A 324 -0.52 2.29 -19.70
CA GLU A 324 0.26 1.09 -19.99
C GLU A 324 0.24 0.06 -18.85
N GLU A 325 -0.40 0.36 -17.71
CA GLU A 325 -0.70 -0.66 -16.70
C GLU A 325 -1.90 -1.49 -17.18
N TYR A 326 -1.58 -2.53 -17.96
CA TYR A 326 -2.54 -3.46 -18.53
C TYR A 326 -3.54 -3.94 -17.46
N ASN A 327 -4.80 -4.16 -17.87
CA ASN A 327 -5.77 -4.98 -17.14
C ASN A 327 -5.14 -6.34 -16.83
N TYR A 328 -4.46 -6.43 -15.69
CA TYR A 328 -3.78 -7.64 -15.25
C TYR A 328 -4.84 -8.51 -14.59
N GLN A 329 -5.45 -9.39 -15.38
CA GLN A 329 -6.27 -10.45 -14.81
C GLN A 329 -5.34 -11.59 -14.37
N PRO A 330 -5.29 -11.89 -13.07
CA PRO A 330 -4.51 -13.01 -12.59
C PRO A 330 -5.01 -14.30 -13.25
N ALA A 331 -4.08 -15.11 -13.77
CA ALA A 331 -4.41 -16.35 -14.48
C ALA A 331 -4.89 -17.46 -13.54
N HIS A 332 -4.71 -17.32 -12.23
CA HIS A 332 -4.97 -18.37 -11.23
C HIS A 332 -5.95 -17.88 -10.17
N GLU A 333 -6.89 -18.75 -9.77
CA GLU A 333 -7.98 -18.45 -8.83
C GLU A 333 -7.46 -17.95 -7.47
N SER A 334 -6.35 -18.52 -6.98
CA SER A 334 -5.72 -18.13 -5.70
C SER A 334 -5.15 -16.71 -5.65
N VAL A 335 -4.91 -16.08 -6.81
CA VAL A 335 -4.37 -14.72 -6.92
C VAL A 335 -5.48 -13.72 -7.29
N ARG A 336 -6.74 -14.17 -7.27
CA ARG A 336 -7.90 -13.31 -7.45
C ARG A 336 -7.90 -12.19 -6.42
N SER A 337 -8.16 -10.97 -6.88
CA SER A 337 -8.21 -9.77 -6.05
C SER A 337 -9.60 -9.64 -5.43
N ILE A 338 -9.64 -9.50 -4.12
CA ILE A 338 -10.86 -9.37 -3.33
C ILE A 338 -10.77 -8.05 -2.57
N ARG A 339 -11.85 -7.26 -2.64
CA ARG A 339 -11.97 -6.03 -1.87
C ARG A 339 -12.46 -6.37 -0.46
N VAL A 340 -11.72 -5.92 0.54
CA VAL A 340 -11.99 -6.15 1.94
C VAL A 340 -12.03 -4.81 2.66
N TYR A 341 -13.06 -4.61 3.47
CA TYR A 341 -13.19 -3.48 4.36
C TYR A 341 -12.93 -3.96 5.79
N GLU A 342 -11.87 -3.43 6.41
CA GLU A 342 -11.70 -3.52 7.85
C GLU A 342 -12.33 -2.31 8.53
N CYS A 343 -13.50 -2.50 9.12
CA CYS A 343 -14.26 -1.49 9.80
C CYS A 343 -13.98 -1.50 11.30
N TYR A 344 -13.62 -0.36 11.85
CA TYR A 344 -13.55 -0.07 13.28
C TYR A 344 -14.74 0.83 13.62
N LEU A 345 -15.78 0.23 14.22
CA LEU A 345 -17.03 0.90 14.54
C LEU A 345 -17.27 0.87 16.05
N LYS A 346 -17.70 2.00 16.62
CA LYS A 346 -18.28 2.02 17.97
C LYS A 346 -19.76 1.68 17.89
N ILE A 347 -20.15 0.54 18.42
CA ILE A 347 -21.54 0.08 18.41
C ILE A 347 -21.89 -0.67 19.69
N ASP A 348 -23.14 -0.49 20.12
CA ASP A 348 -23.75 -1.28 21.20
C ASP A 348 -24.31 -2.56 20.58
N TYR A 349 -23.68 -3.70 20.87
CA TYR A 349 -24.05 -4.99 20.30
C TYR A 349 -24.81 -5.88 21.30
N ASP A 350 -24.45 -5.82 22.57
CA ASP A 350 -25.06 -6.60 23.66
C ASP A 350 -26.31 -5.93 24.24
N GLY A 351 -26.58 -4.68 23.84
CA GLY A 351 -27.77 -3.92 24.21
C GLY A 351 -27.65 -3.27 25.58
N ASP A 352 -26.43 -3.00 26.04
CA ASP A 352 -26.18 -2.42 27.36
C ASP A 352 -26.22 -0.87 27.37
N GLY A 353 -26.32 -0.26 26.19
CA GLY A 353 -26.36 1.20 25.98
C GLY A 353 -24.99 1.86 25.88
N ILE A 354 -23.88 1.11 25.96
CA ILE A 354 -22.51 1.60 25.84
C ILE A 354 -21.93 1.13 24.50
N ALA A 355 -21.52 2.08 23.66
CA ALA A 355 -20.93 1.73 22.38
C ALA A 355 -19.47 1.28 22.56
N GLU A 356 -19.21 -0.01 22.32
CA GLU A 356 -17.88 -0.60 22.34
C GLU A 356 -17.24 -0.57 20.95
N LEU A 357 -15.91 -0.44 20.90
CA LEU A 357 -15.19 -0.49 19.64
C LEU A 357 -15.07 -1.95 19.17
N ARG A 358 -15.53 -2.24 17.95
CA ARG A 358 -15.40 -3.56 17.33
C ARG A 358 -14.66 -3.48 16.02
N LYS A 359 -13.79 -4.46 15.77
CA LYS A 359 -13.15 -4.71 14.49
C LYS A 359 -14.03 -5.68 13.72
N VAL A 360 -14.59 -5.20 12.62
CA VAL A 360 -15.48 -5.94 11.74
C VAL A 360 -14.84 -6.01 10.37
N VAL A 361 -14.51 -7.20 9.90
CA VAL A 361 -13.95 -7.41 8.55
C VAL A 361 -15.09 -7.83 7.63
N ILE A 362 -15.32 -7.06 6.58
CA ILE A 362 -16.44 -7.25 5.65
C ILE A 362 -15.89 -7.32 4.23
N SER A 363 -16.46 -8.18 3.40
CA SER A 363 -16.23 -8.15 1.96
C SER A 363 -17.55 -8.29 1.22
N ASP A 364 -17.83 -7.32 0.35
CA ASP A 364 -19.09 -7.09 -0.38
C ASP A 364 -20.36 -7.02 0.47
N ASP A 365 -20.78 -8.13 1.08
CA ASP A 365 -21.97 -8.24 1.95
C ASP A 365 -21.79 -9.36 3.00
N LYS A 366 -20.61 -9.97 3.09
CA LYS A 366 -20.31 -11.08 3.99
C LYS A 366 -19.40 -10.64 5.12
N LEU A 367 -19.78 -11.01 6.33
CA LEU A 367 -18.95 -10.90 7.51
C LEU A 367 -17.84 -11.97 7.46
N LEU A 368 -16.59 -11.53 7.56
CA LEU A 368 -15.41 -12.41 7.65
C LEU A 368 -14.99 -12.63 9.11
N SER A 369 -14.93 -11.55 9.90
CA SER A 369 -14.61 -11.61 11.32
C SER A 369 -15.30 -10.47 12.08
N ASN A 370 -15.66 -10.74 13.33
CA ASN A 370 -16.20 -9.80 14.29
C ASN A 370 -15.46 -9.99 15.61
N GLU A 371 -14.64 -9.01 15.98
CA GLU A 371 -13.82 -9.03 17.20
C GLU A 371 -14.03 -7.77 18.02
N GLU A 372 -14.12 -7.93 19.34
CA GLU A 372 -14.12 -6.81 20.28
C GLU A 372 -12.72 -6.23 20.40
N TRP A 373 -12.62 -4.90 20.33
CA TRP A 373 -11.34 -4.20 20.22
C TRP A 373 -11.22 -3.07 21.24
N LYS A 374 -9.99 -2.73 21.64
CA LYS A 374 -9.75 -1.74 22.71
C LYS A 374 -9.53 -0.32 22.20
N GLN A 375 -8.71 -0.16 21.16
CA GLN A 375 -8.28 1.14 20.65
C GLN A 375 -8.13 1.10 19.14
N ASN A 376 -8.48 2.20 18.46
CA ASN A 376 -8.33 2.29 17.01
C ASN A 376 -6.83 2.18 16.63
N PRO A 377 -6.45 1.22 15.76
CA PRO A 377 -5.06 1.08 15.29
C PRO A 377 -4.63 2.16 14.27
N MET A 378 -5.56 3.00 13.80
CA MET A 378 -5.24 4.06 12.85
C MET A 378 -4.80 5.36 13.52
N ILE A 379 -3.75 5.94 12.97
CA ILE A 379 -3.12 7.19 13.38
C ILE A 379 -3.26 8.17 12.21
N GLY A 380 -3.98 9.26 12.43
CA GLY A 380 -4.17 10.32 11.44
C GLY A 380 -3.14 11.44 11.59
N GLY A 381 -2.81 12.10 10.49
CA GLY A 381 -1.99 13.31 10.48
C GLY A 381 -2.43 14.28 9.39
N VAL A 382 -2.21 15.58 9.62
CA VAL A 382 -2.54 16.66 8.67
C VAL A 382 -1.42 17.69 8.62
N ALA A 383 -1.18 18.28 7.46
CA ALA A 383 -0.09 19.23 7.27
C ALA A 383 -0.42 20.58 7.89
N THR A 384 -1.65 21.04 7.67
CA THR A 384 -2.22 22.22 8.31
C THR A 384 -3.63 21.88 8.77
N ALA A 385 -3.81 21.79 10.09
CA ALA A 385 -5.09 21.50 10.70
C ALA A 385 -6.06 22.66 10.52
N VAL A 386 -7.25 22.36 10.02
CA VAL A 386 -8.35 23.32 9.94
C VAL A 386 -9.29 23.06 11.12
N PRO A 387 -9.67 24.09 11.90
CA PRO A 387 -10.59 23.90 13.01
C PRO A 387 -11.91 23.24 12.57
N HIS A 388 -12.34 22.24 13.33
CA HIS A 388 -13.60 21.51 13.15
C HIS A 388 -13.73 20.77 11.81
N LYS A 389 -12.61 20.34 11.21
CA LYS A 389 -12.61 19.54 9.98
C LYS A 389 -11.56 18.43 10.05
N TYR A 390 -11.93 17.25 9.57
CA TYR A 390 -10.99 16.15 9.34
C TYR A 390 -10.00 16.43 8.20
N LYS A 391 -10.48 16.98 7.07
CA LYS A 391 -9.62 17.34 5.92
C LYS A 391 -8.87 18.64 6.22
N GLY A 392 -7.54 18.56 6.23
CA GLY A 392 -6.65 19.72 6.36
C GLY A 392 -6.50 20.51 5.06
N ILE A 393 -5.55 21.46 5.06
CA ILE A 393 -5.05 22.12 3.85
C ILE A 393 -3.67 21.54 3.54
N SER A 394 -3.46 21.16 2.28
CA SER A 394 -2.18 20.61 1.81
C SER A 394 -1.31 21.68 1.16
N LEU A 395 -0.06 21.33 0.86
CA LEU A 395 0.81 22.21 0.09
C LEU A 395 0.33 22.31 -1.37
N TYR A 396 -0.30 21.25 -1.89
CA TYR A 396 -0.98 21.28 -3.18
C TYR A 396 -2.00 22.41 -3.28
N ASP A 397 -2.88 22.56 -2.29
CA ASP A 397 -3.91 23.60 -2.30
C ASP A 397 -3.34 25.02 -2.36
N ARG A 398 -2.13 25.22 -1.81
CA ARG A 398 -1.45 26.53 -1.82
C ARG A 398 -0.71 26.80 -3.13
N VAL A 399 -0.09 25.78 -3.73
CA VAL A 399 0.82 25.95 -4.88
C VAL A 399 0.11 25.74 -6.23
N LYS A 400 -1.03 25.04 -6.26
CA LYS A 400 -1.81 24.76 -7.48
C LYS A 400 -2.05 26.02 -8.31
N ASP A 401 -2.56 27.08 -7.70
CA ASP A 401 -2.90 28.33 -8.39
C ASP A 401 -1.66 29.03 -8.97
N ILE A 402 -0.51 28.90 -8.31
CA ILE A 402 0.78 29.42 -8.79
C ILE A 402 1.21 28.65 -10.04
N GLN A 403 1.21 27.31 -9.98
CA GLN A 403 1.58 26.46 -11.11
C GLN A 403 0.64 26.68 -12.32
N ASP A 404 -0.66 26.82 -12.07
CA ASP A 404 -1.67 27.09 -13.10
C ASP A 404 -1.49 28.45 -13.77
N SER A 405 -1.07 29.46 -13.02
CA SER A 405 -0.83 30.80 -13.54
C SER A 405 0.53 30.94 -14.23
N LYS A 406 1.57 30.32 -13.69
CA LYS A 406 2.95 30.41 -14.19
C LYS A 406 3.15 29.63 -15.49
N THR A 407 2.55 28.45 -15.60
CA THR A 407 2.68 27.58 -16.78
C THR A 407 2.31 28.26 -18.10
N PRO A 408 1.13 28.90 -18.28
CA PRO A 408 0.77 29.58 -19.52
C PRO A 408 1.65 30.81 -19.80
N VAL A 409 2.12 31.52 -18.77
CA VAL A 409 3.04 32.66 -18.95
C VAL A 409 4.39 32.19 -19.49
N ILE A 410 4.98 31.13 -18.91
CA ILE A 410 6.23 30.57 -19.42
C ILE A 410 6.06 30.05 -20.86
N ARG A 411 4.93 29.38 -21.15
CA ARG A 411 4.62 28.96 -22.54
C ARG A 411 4.59 30.15 -23.50
N ALA A 412 3.90 31.23 -23.14
CA ALA A 412 3.82 32.43 -23.97
C ALA A 412 5.20 33.08 -24.19
N ILE A 413 6.07 33.09 -23.19
CA ILE A 413 7.45 33.58 -23.31
C ILE A 413 8.27 32.67 -24.24
N VAL A 414 8.16 31.34 -24.08
CA VAL A 414 8.86 30.38 -24.95
C VAL A 414 8.37 30.48 -26.39
N ASP A 415 7.05 30.53 -26.61
CA ASP A 415 6.45 30.67 -27.93
C ASP A 415 6.80 32.01 -28.57
N GLY A 416 6.78 33.11 -27.78
CA GLY A 416 7.24 34.43 -28.20
C GLY A 416 8.72 34.42 -28.59
N THR A 417 9.56 33.69 -27.85
CA THR A 417 10.99 33.55 -28.16
C THR A 417 11.21 32.77 -29.44
N GLN A 418 10.45 31.69 -29.67
CA GLN A 418 10.49 30.93 -30.91
C GLN A 418 10.06 31.77 -32.12
N LEU A 419 9.01 32.58 -31.98
CA LEU A 419 8.57 33.53 -33.01
C LEU A 419 9.59 34.66 -33.21
N SER A 420 10.27 35.09 -32.15
CA SER A 420 11.35 36.08 -32.26
C SER A 420 12.56 35.53 -33.01
N SER A 421 12.91 34.25 -32.79
CA SER A 421 14.00 33.58 -33.49
C SER A 421 13.67 33.29 -34.95
N ASN A 422 12.40 32.99 -35.25
CA ASN A 422 11.90 32.70 -36.59
C ASN A 422 10.78 33.69 -36.94
N PRO A 423 11.12 34.95 -37.29
CA PRO A 423 10.13 35.98 -37.62
C PRO A 423 9.27 35.56 -38.80
N ARG A 424 8.00 35.99 -38.78
CA ARG A 424 7.16 35.89 -39.97
C ARG A 424 7.53 37.00 -40.93
N ILE A 425 7.82 36.61 -42.17
CA ILE A 425 8.17 37.55 -43.23
C ILE A 425 6.97 37.68 -44.16
N GLY A 426 6.51 38.91 -44.36
CA GLY A 426 5.52 39.25 -45.38
C GLY A 426 6.21 39.34 -46.74
N ILE A 427 5.63 38.70 -47.74
CA ILE A 427 6.09 38.79 -49.13
C ILE A 427 4.99 39.34 -50.02
N VAL A 428 5.37 40.16 -50.99
CA VAL A 428 4.47 40.57 -52.07
C VAL A 428 4.45 39.46 -53.12
N THR A 429 3.26 38.89 -53.38
CA THR A 429 3.10 37.75 -54.29
C THR A 429 3.52 38.11 -55.72
N GLY A 430 4.50 37.39 -56.27
CA GLY A 430 4.97 37.54 -57.65
C GLY A 430 6.27 38.33 -57.82
N GLU A 431 6.78 38.99 -56.76
CA GLU A 431 8.04 39.76 -56.80
C GLU A 431 9.19 39.09 -56.03
N VAL A 432 8.94 37.92 -55.44
CA VAL A 432 9.89 37.12 -54.67
C VAL A 432 9.71 35.65 -55.01
N ASN A 433 10.82 34.92 -55.10
CA ASN A 433 10.80 33.47 -55.26
C ASN A 433 10.39 32.78 -53.95
N ILE A 434 9.27 32.06 -53.96
CA ILE A 434 8.66 31.46 -52.77
C ILE A 434 9.55 30.35 -52.19
N ASP A 435 10.26 29.59 -53.03
CA ASP A 435 11.11 28.48 -52.59
C ASP A 435 12.31 28.94 -51.74
N ASP A 436 12.85 30.12 -52.05
CA ASP A 436 13.95 30.75 -51.31
C ASP A 436 13.50 31.27 -49.94
N MET A 437 12.19 31.54 -49.77
CA MET A 437 11.59 32.01 -48.50
C MET A 437 11.06 30.88 -47.63
N LEU A 438 10.66 29.75 -48.23
CA LEU A 438 10.23 28.56 -47.50
C LEU A 438 11.41 27.81 -46.86
N THR A 439 12.63 27.97 -47.40
CA THR A 439 13.84 27.32 -46.90
C THR A 439 14.76 28.32 -46.20
N SER A 440 14.53 28.51 -44.90
CA SER A 440 15.41 29.30 -44.04
C SER A 440 16.81 28.68 -43.98
N ARG A 441 17.77 29.23 -44.75
CA ARG A 441 19.20 28.89 -44.67
C ARG A 441 19.95 30.07 -44.06
N THR A 442 20.81 29.80 -43.08
CA THR A 442 21.69 30.82 -42.49
C THR A 442 22.56 31.46 -43.58
N GLY A 443 22.36 32.75 -43.85
CA GLY A 443 23.08 33.49 -44.89
C GLY A 443 22.66 33.17 -46.34
N GLY A 444 21.49 32.54 -46.54
CA GLY A 444 20.94 32.31 -47.88
C GLY A 444 20.59 33.60 -48.62
N VAL A 445 20.84 33.63 -49.93
CA VAL A 445 20.50 34.78 -50.77
C VAL A 445 19.02 34.73 -51.14
N VAL A 446 18.28 35.78 -50.80
CA VAL A 446 16.88 35.95 -51.22
C VAL A 446 16.85 36.81 -52.49
N ARG A 447 16.25 36.27 -53.56
CA ARG A 447 16.06 37.01 -54.81
C ARG A 447 14.76 37.83 -54.72
N MET A 448 14.86 39.12 -54.96
CA MET A 448 13.74 40.06 -54.93
C MET A 448 13.81 40.99 -56.14
N ASP A 449 12.66 41.28 -56.74
CA ASP A 449 12.57 42.19 -57.89
C ASP A 449 12.57 43.67 -57.44
N ASN A 450 12.00 43.97 -56.26
CA ASN A 450 12.07 45.29 -55.64
C ASN A 450 12.60 45.21 -54.18
N PRO A 451 13.31 46.24 -53.69
CA PRO A 451 13.79 46.31 -52.31
C PRO A 451 12.69 46.27 -51.23
N ASN A 452 11.44 46.60 -51.59
CA ASN A 452 10.29 46.61 -50.68
C ASN A 452 9.43 45.33 -50.78
N SER A 453 9.79 44.34 -51.61
CA SER A 453 9.01 43.12 -51.82
C SER A 453 9.04 42.16 -50.63
N VAL A 454 9.92 42.43 -49.66
CA VAL A 454 10.03 41.72 -48.38
C VAL A 454 9.76 42.70 -47.26
N VAL A 455 8.68 42.46 -46.50
CA VAL A 455 8.29 43.28 -45.35
C VAL A 455 8.44 42.41 -44.10
N GLN A 456 9.24 42.87 -43.14
CA GLN A 456 9.28 42.25 -41.83
C GLN A 456 7.98 42.60 -41.10
N ILE A 457 7.18 41.60 -40.76
CA ILE A 457 6.07 41.80 -39.84
C ILE A 457 6.73 42.02 -38.48
N PRO A 458 6.45 43.13 -37.76
CA PRO A 458 7.03 43.35 -36.46
C PRO A 458 6.65 42.18 -35.56
N ASN A 459 7.67 41.50 -35.04
CA ASN A 459 7.47 40.41 -34.11
C ASN A 459 6.82 40.95 -32.84
N PRO A 460 5.90 40.20 -32.21
CA PRO A 460 5.45 40.54 -30.87
C PRO A 460 6.65 40.50 -29.93
N GLU A 461 7.09 41.65 -29.43
CA GLU A 461 8.09 41.71 -28.37
C GLU A 461 7.47 41.12 -27.09
N ILE A 462 8.25 40.29 -26.40
CA ILE A 462 7.85 39.78 -25.08
C ILE A 462 7.89 40.96 -24.12
N PRO A 463 6.76 41.33 -23.48
CA PRO A 463 6.76 42.44 -22.53
C PRO A 463 7.71 42.17 -21.38
N GLN A 464 8.57 43.13 -21.01
CA GLN A 464 9.48 42.99 -19.88
C GLN A 464 8.73 42.74 -18.55
N SER A 465 7.48 43.21 -18.45
CA SER A 465 6.58 42.94 -17.33
C SER A 465 6.28 41.45 -17.12
N SER A 466 6.35 40.62 -18.18
CA SER A 466 6.15 39.17 -18.06
C SER A 466 7.24 38.51 -17.22
N TYR A 467 8.49 38.99 -17.31
CA TYR A 467 9.58 38.51 -16.46
C TYR A 467 9.41 38.96 -15.00
N GLY A 468 8.99 40.22 -14.77
CA GLY A 468 8.68 40.69 -13.42
C GLY A 468 7.49 39.96 -12.77
N MET A 469 6.52 39.50 -13.56
CA MET A 469 5.43 38.65 -13.09
C MET A 469 5.91 37.25 -12.68
N LEU A 470 6.89 36.68 -13.40
CA LEU A 470 7.50 35.40 -13.00
C LEU A 470 8.26 35.52 -11.68
N GLU A 471 9.06 36.58 -11.52
CA GLU A 471 9.76 36.85 -10.25
C GLU A 471 8.78 37.04 -9.08
N TYR A 472 7.66 37.73 -9.32
CA TYR A 472 6.61 37.87 -8.30
C TYR A 472 5.97 36.53 -7.93
N MET A 473 5.68 35.67 -8.91
CA MET A 473 5.14 34.32 -8.66
C MET A 473 6.14 33.43 -7.90
N ASP A 474 7.43 33.55 -8.18
CA ASP A 474 8.47 32.84 -7.43
C ASP A 474 8.57 33.34 -5.99
N SER A 475 8.41 34.65 -5.76
CA SER A 475 8.39 35.23 -4.41
C SER A 475 7.18 34.74 -3.59
N LEU A 476 5.99 34.71 -4.21
CA LEU A 476 4.77 34.19 -3.59
C LEU A 476 4.84 32.71 -3.24
N ARG A 477 5.67 31.94 -3.96
CA ARG A 477 5.91 30.52 -3.66
C ARG A 477 6.83 30.34 -2.46
N SER A 478 7.79 31.24 -2.27
CA SER A 478 8.77 31.15 -1.19
C SER A 478 8.25 31.66 0.16
N GLU A 479 7.22 32.49 0.15
CA GLU A 479 6.48 32.96 1.34
C GLU A 479 5.35 31.98 1.72
#